data_AF-A0A0Q5C5N9-F1
#
_entry.id   AF-A0A0Q5C5N9-F1
#
_cell.length_a   1.000
_cell.length_b   1.000
_cell.length_c   1.000
_cell.angle_alpha   90.00
_cell.angle_beta   90.00
_cell.angle_gamma   90.00
#
_symmetry.space_group_name_H-M   'P 1'
#
loop_
_entity.id
_entity.type
_entity.pdbx_description
1 polymer ?
#
loop_
_entity_poly.entity_id
_entity_poly.type
_entity_poly.pdbx_seq_one_letter_code
_entity_poly.pdbx_strand_id
1 'polypeptide(L)'
;MSPDRRALILLLSPAVLHLLDLLLTGVTSEKDLTQRTAGRLGIPTSHAREVLENLVRNDFVTRERSGGYRGLDEARFRDELAAARRHLVGLRLAGDHAQADLLERALDSAWDARSADPVRKKSARRFIRSEDGRRLDDLMQSQMLGEPFALLRLRKRAG
;
A
#
# COMPACT_ATOMS: atom_id res chain seq x y z
N MET A 1 11.15 -7.47 -10.24
CA MET A 1 9.83 -6.79 -10.30
C MET A 1 10.07 -5.38 -10.78
N SER A 2 9.28 -4.84 -11.71
CA SER A 2 9.45 -3.44 -12.13
C SER A 2 9.15 -2.50 -10.95
N PRO A 3 9.85 -1.37 -10.82
CA PRO A 3 9.61 -0.39 -9.75
C PRO A 3 8.14 0.05 -9.66
N ASP A 4 7.51 0.28 -10.81
CA ASP A 4 6.10 0.67 -10.93
C ASP A 4 5.14 -0.36 -10.31
N ARG A 5 5.40 -1.66 -10.52
CA ARG A 5 4.56 -2.75 -9.99
C ARG A 5 4.76 -2.95 -8.49
N ARG A 6 6.00 -2.78 -8.02
CA ARG A 6 6.35 -2.83 -6.59
C ARG A 6 5.59 -1.76 -5.81
N ALA A 7 5.65 -0.52 -6.30
CA ALA A 7 5.00 0.63 -5.68
C ALA A 7 3.49 0.39 -5.57
N LEU A 8 2.87 -0.12 -6.64
CA LEU A 8 1.46 -0.46 -6.65
C LEU A 8 1.10 -1.46 -5.54
N ILE A 9 1.80 -2.60 -5.43
CA ILE A 9 1.47 -3.62 -4.43
C ILE A 9 1.62 -3.09 -3.00
N LEU A 10 2.70 -2.35 -2.72
CA LEU A 10 2.95 -1.81 -1.39
C LEU A 10 1.91 -0.76 -1.00
N LEU A 11 1.55 0.14 -1.91
CA LEU A 11 0.61 1.24 -1.64
C LEU A 11 -0.85 0.77 -1.52
N LEU A 12 -1.17 -0.46 -1.90
CA LEU A 12 -2.50 -1.05 -1.75
C LEU A 12 -2.67 -1.83 -0.44
N SER A 13 -1.58 -2.11 0.29
CA SER A 13 -1.65 -2.86 1.54
C SER A 13 -2.15 -1.97 2.70
N PRO A 14 -3.23 -2.36 3.41
CA PRO A 14 -3.71 -1.62 4.58
C PRO A 14 -2.65 -1.49 5.69
N ALA A 15 -1.82 -2.51 5.88
CA ALA A 15 -0.73 -2.50 6.85
C ALA A 15 0.35 -1.47 6.48
N VAL A 16 0.70 -1.37 5.20
CA VAL A 16 1.64 -0.36 4.70
C VAL A 16 1.09 1.04 4.92
N LEU A 17 -0.14 1.30 4.50
CA LEU A 17 -0.75 2.62 4.63
C LEU A 17 -0.86 3.07 6.10
N HIS A 18 -1.19 2.14 7.00
CA HIS A 18 -1.26 2.47 8.42
C HIS A 18 0.13 2.72 9.03
N LEU A 19 1.15 1.93 8.68
CA LEU A 19 2.53 2.18 9.13
C LEU A 19 3.03 3.55 8.66
N LEU A 20 2.74 3.93 7.41
CA LEU A 20 3.11 5.23 6.87
C LEU A 20 2.37 6.40 7.54
N ASP A 21 1.10 6.24 7.90
CA ASP A 21 0.36 7.25 8.69
C ASP A 21 0.93 7.39 10.11
N LEU A 22 1.28 6.28 10.77
CA LEU A 22 1.93 6.32 12.09
C LEU A 22 3.26 7.08 12.04
N LEU A 23 4.10 6.80 11.05
CA LEU A 23 5.36 7.53 10.82
C LEU A 23 5.14 9.03 10.58
N LEU A 24 4.11 9.39 9.81
CA LEU A 24 3.74 10.77 9.56
C LEU A 24 3.29 11.50 10.83
N THR A 25 2.63 10.79 11.76
CA THR A 25 2.22 11.34 13.06
C THR A 25 3.33 11.35 14.11
N GLY A 26 4.56 10.99 13.75
CA GLY A 26 5.73 11.04 14.63
C GLY A 26 5.99 9.75 15.43
N VAL A 27 5.28 8.66 15.15
CA VAL A 27 5.58 7.36 15.77
C VAL A 27 6.76 6.73 15.03
N THR A 28 7.91 6.61 15.68
CA THR A 28 9.17 6.17 15.05
C THR A 28 9.71 4.86 15.61
N SER A 29 9.21 4.38 16.74
CA SER A 29 9.66 3.13 17.38
C SER A 29 9.11 1.89 16.68
N GLU A 30 9.96 0.89 16.41
CA GLU A 30 9.52 -0.39 15.84
C GLU A 30 8.38 -1.03 16.65
N LYS A 31 8.53 -1.01 17.97
CA LYS A 31 7.56 -1.62 18.88
C LYS A 31 6.20 -0.95 18.74
N ASP A 32 6.16 0.38 18.75
CA ASP A 32 4.90 1.12 18.63
C ASP A 32 4.28 0.96 17.25
N LEU A 33 5.10 1.03 16.18
CA LEU A 33 4.67 0.84 14.81
C LEU A 33 4.00 -0.53 14.62
N THR A 34 4.68 -1.60 15.06
CA THR A 34 4.20 -2.97 14.89
C THR A 34 3.01 -3.29 15.78
N GLN A 35 3.01 -2.89 17.06
CA GLN A 35 1.90 -3.15 17.99
C GLN A 35 0.62 -2.40 17.60
N ARG A 36 0.73 -1.11 17.22
CA ARG A 36 -0.44 -0.32 16.83
C ARG A 36 -1.03 -0.83 15.52
N THR A 37 -0.18 -1.20 14.55
CA THR A 37 -0.63 -1.77 13.28
C THR A 37 -1.30 -3.12 13.47
N ALA A 38 -0.68 -4.01 14.25
CA ALA A 38 -1.25 -5.31 14.60
C ALA A 38 -2.62 -5.16 15.28
N GLY A 39 -2.71 -4.34 16.33
CA GLY A 39 -3.96 -4.10 17.04
C GLY A 39 -5.03 -3.43 16.18
N ARG A 40 -4.64 -2.53 15.27
CA ARG A 40 -5.59 -1.82 14.39
C ARG A 40 -6.22 -2.73 13.34
N LEU A 41 -5.43 -3.67 12.81
CA LEU A 41 -5.81 -4.54 11.69
C LEU A 41 -6.16 -5.96 12.10
N GLY A 42 -5.98 -6.33 13.37
CA GLY A 42 -6.24 -7.70 13.85
C GLY A 42 -5.25 -8.72 13.31
N ILE A 43 -4.04 -8.31 12.93
CA ILE A 43 -2.98 -9.19 12.41
C ILE A 43 -1.92 -9.48 13.50
N PRO A 44 -1.16 -10.58 13.39
CA PRO A 44 -0.04 -10.82 14.30
C PRO A 44 1.02 -9.72 14.25
N THR A 45 1.63 -9.39 15.40
CA THR A 45 2.74 -8.43 15.47
C THR A 45 3.94 -8.84 14.61
N SER A 46 4.19 -10.14 14.44
CA SER A 46 5.21 -10.66 13.51
C SER A 46 4.93 -10.27 12.06
N HIS A 47 3.69 -10.39 11.60
CA HIS A 47 3.27 -9.95 10.27
C HIS A 47 3.47 -8.43 10.13
N ALA A 48 3.04 -7.64 11.12
CA ALA A 48 3.25 -6.18 11.08
C ALA A 48 4.74 -5.80 11.01
N ARG A 49 5.62 -6.55 11.70
CA ARG A 49 7.07 -6.39 11.60
C ARG A 49 7.60 -6.75 10.21
N GLU A 50 7.16 -7.86 9.63
CA GLU A 50 7.55 -8.25 8.27
C GLU A 50 7.17 -7.19 7.23
N VAL A 51 5.99 -6.58 7.37
CA VAL A 51 5.57 -5.46 6.52
C VAL A 51 6.49 -4.25 6.69
N LEU A 52 6.83 -3.88 7.93
CA LEU A 52 7.76 -2.77 8.19
C LEU A 52 9.16 -3.03 7.60
N GLU A 53 9.70 -4.24 7.77
CA GLU A 53 10.98 -4.64 7.18
C GLU A 53 10.92 -4.65 5.65
N ASN A 54 9.80 -5.08 5.07
CA ASN A 54 9.59 -4.98 3.62
C ASN A 54 9.55 -3.51 3.16
N LEU A 55 8.96 -2.59 3.93
CA LEU A 55 9.02 -1.16 3.58
C LEU A 55 10.44 -0.61 3.60
N VAL A 56 11.28 -1.07 4.53
CA VAL A 56 12.71 -0.70 4.56
C VAL A 56 13.45 -1.24 3.33
N ARG A 57 13.28 -2.53 3.01
CA ARG A 57 13.94 -3.15 1.85
C ARG A 57 13.55 -2.54 0.50
N ASN A 58 12.38 -1.88 0.44
CA ASN A 58 11.86 -1.26 -0.77
C ASN A 58 12.00 0.28 -0.75
N ASP A 59 12.78 0.83 0.19
CA ASP A 59 13.08 2.26 0.32
C ASP A 59 11.88 3.16 0.65
N PHE A 60 10.75 2.60 1.11
CA PHE A 60 9.59 3.36 1.58
C PHE A 60 9.77 3.90 3.01
N VAL A 61 10.68 3.29 3.75
CA VAL A 61 11.03 3.66 5.13
C VAL A 61 12.53 3.55 5.29
N THR A 62 13.15 4.49 5.99
CA THR A 62 14.57 4.47 6.34
C THR A 62 14.71 4.16 7.83
N ARG A 63 15.65 3.26 8.18
CA ARG A 63 16.04 3.02 9.57
C ARG A 63 17.08 4.07 9.98
N GLU A 64 16.78 4.82 11.02
CA GLU A 64 17.63 5.89 11.54
C GLU A 64 18.67 5.31 12.51
N ARG A 65 19.85 5.94 12.61
CA ARG A 65 20.93 5.49 13.50
C ARG A 65 20.55 5.50 14.99
N SER A 66 19.57 6.33 15.36
CA SER A 66 18.99 6.39 16.71
C SER A 66 18.08 5.21 17.06
N GLY A 67 17.89 4.25 16.13
CA GLY A 67 17.01 3.09 16.33
C GLY A 67 15.55 3.32 15.97
N GLY A 68 15.22 4.51 15.43
CA GLY A 68 13.88 4.84 14.92
C GLY A 68 13.71 4.58 13.43
N TYR A 69 12.50 4.82 12.94
CA TYR A 69 12.13 4.72 11.53
C TYR A 69 11.61 6.06 11.03
N ARG A 70 11.89 6.37 9.77
CA ARG A 70 11.39 7.55 9.06
C ARG A 70 10.76 7.12 7.73
N GLY A 71 9.53 7.54 7.48
CA GLY A 71 8.86 7.29 6.19
C GLY A 71 9.40 8.18 5.07
N LEU A 72 9.03 7.87 3.82
CA LEU A 72 9.29 8.74 2.67
C LEU A 72 8.82 10.18 2.92
N ASP A 73 9.58 11.15 2.42
CA ASP A 73 9.09 12.51 2.27
C ASP A 73 7.94 12.57 1.25
N GLU A 74 7.24 13.71 1.18
CA GLU A 74 6.07 13.87 0.32
C GLU A 74 6.43 13.77 -1.17
N ALA A 75 7.57 14.31 -1.57
CA ALA A 75 8.01 14.32 -2.97
C ALA A 75 8.27 12.89 -3.46
N ARG A 76 9.06 12.11 -2.73
CA ARG A 76 9.33 10.71 -3.06
C ARG A 76 8.07 9.85 -3.05
N PHE A 77 7.17 10.08 -2.09
CA PHE A 77 5.90 9.34 -2.08
C PHE A 77 5.02 9.67 -3.30
N ARG A 78 5.04 10.92 -3.76
CA ARG A 78 4.36 11.33 -5.00
C ARG A 78 4.97 10.65 -6.23
N ASP A 79 6.30 10.50 -6.27
CA ASP A 79 6.99 9.79 -7.34
C ASP A 79 6.63 8.30 -7.39
N GLU A 80 6.59 7.63 -6.22
CA GLU A 80 6.15 6.23 -6.11
C GLU A 80 4.67 6.07 -6.50
N LEU A 81 3.80 7.02 -6.16
CA LEU A 81 2.41 7.04 -6.63
C LEU A 81 2.32 7.19 -8.16
N ALA A 82 3.11 8.08 -8.74
CA ALA A 82 3.15 8.26 -10.20
C ALA A 82 3.65 6.98 -10.88
N ALA A 83 4.64 6.32 -10.30
CA ALA A 83 5.12 5.01 -10.75
C ALA A 83 4.03 3.94 -10.71
N ALA A 84 3.31 3.83 -9.60
CA ALA A 84 2.19 2.91 -9.47
C ALA A 84 1.08 3.18 -10.52
N ARG A 85 0.76 4.45 -10.79
CA ARG A 85 -0.25 4.83 -11.81
C ARG A 85 0.17 4.49 -13.22
N ARG A 86 1.45 4.65 -13.58
CA ARG A 86 1.94 4.21 -14.90
C ARG A 86 1.72 2.72 -15.10
N HIS A 87 1.80 1.91 -14.06
CA HIS A 87 1.48 0.48 -14.15
C HIS A 87 0.02 0.22 -14.52
N LEU A 88 -0.92 1.07 -14.09
CA LEU A 88 -2.34 0.93 -14.41
C LEU A 88 -2.65 1.13 -15.90
N VAL A 89 -1.79 1.86 -16.63
CA VAL A 89 -1.89 1.97 -18.10
C VAL A 89 -1.80 0.59 -18.76
N GLY A 90 -0.91 -0.27 -18.26
CA GLY A 90 -0.77 -1.64 -18.76
C GLY A 90 -2.04 -2.49 -18.57
N LEU A 91 -2.74 -2.32 -17.45
CA LEU A 91 -4.02 -3.00 -17.18
C LEU A 91 -5.11 -2.52 -18.14
N ARG A 92 -5.17 -1.20 -18.38
CA ARG A 92 -6.12 -0.60 -19.33
C ARG A 92 -5.90 -1.09 -20.75
N LEU A 93 -4.65 -1.18 -21.21
CA LEU A 93 -4.31 -1.72 -22.53
C LEU A 93 -4.67 -3.21 -22.66
N ALA A 94 -4.69 -3.96 -21.56
CA ALA A 94 -5.13 -5.36 -21.53
C ALA A 94 -6.66 -5.53 -21.50
N GLY A 95 -7.43 -4.44 -21.43
CA GLY A 95 -8.90 -4.43 -21.40
C GLY A 95 -9.52 -4.50 -19.99
N ASP A 96 -8.71 -4.46 -18.94
CA ASP A 96 -9.19 -4.60 -17.55
C ASP A 96 -9.46 -3.23 -16.89
N HIS A 97 -10.43 -2.50 -17.46
CA HIS A 97 -10.74 -1.14 -17.04
C HIS A 97 -11.33 -1.07 -15.62
N ALA A 98 -12.22 -2.01 -15.27
CA ALA A 98 -12.87 -2.03 -13.97
C ALA A 98 -11.84 -2.23 -12.83
N GLN A 99 -10.87 -3.11 -13.03
CA GLN A 99 -9.80 -3.30 -12.07
C GLN A 99 -8.85 -2.09 -12.03
N ALA A 100 -8.48 -1.53 -13.19
CA ALA A 100 -7.63 -0.33 -13.23
C ALA A 100 -8.26 0.84 -12.45
N ASP A 101 -9.57 1.05 -12.57
CA ASP A 101 -10.28 2.12 -11.87
C ASP A 101 -10.39 1.87 -10.36
N LEU A 102 -10.59 0.62 -9.94
CA LEU A 102 -10.56 0.24 -8.53
C LEU A 102 -9.18 0.54 -7.90
N LEU A 103 -8.11 0.16 -8.59
CA LEU A 103 -6.74 0.38 -8.14
C LEU A 103 -6.37 1.87 -8.15
N GLU A 104 -6.87 2.64 -9.11
CA GLU A 104 -6.69 4.09 -9.13
C GLU A 104 -7.33 4.77 -7.91
N ARG A 105 -8.58 4.43 -7.58
CA ARG A 105 -9.25 4.94 -6.37
C ARG A 105 -8.51 4.55 -5.08
N ALA A 106 -7.92 3.36 -5.06
CA ALA A 106 -7.12 2.91 -3.93
C ALA A 106 -5.81 3.71 -3.78
N LEU A 107 -5.15 4.04 -4.89
CA LEU A 107 -3.98 4.93 -4.88
C LEU A 107 -4.34 6.37 -4.47
N ASP A 108 -5.50 6.88 -4.88
CA ASP A 108 -6.03 8.17 -4.41
C ASP A 108 -6.24 8.13 -2.89
N SER A 109 -6.87 7.07 -2.39
CA SER A 109 -7.08 6.88 -0.95
C SER A 109 -5.75 6.78 -0.18
N ALA A 110 -4.73 6.13 -0.74
CA ALA A 110 -3.40 6.04 -0.15
C ALA A 110 -2.75 7.43 -0.03
N TRP A 111 -2.88 8.27 -1.06
CA TRP A 111 -2.42 9.66 -1.03
C TRP A 111 -3.18 10.51 -0.01
N ASP A 112 -4.50 10.38 0.04
CA ASP A 112 -5.37 11.08 0.98
C ASP A 112 -5.08 10.72 2.44
N ALA A 113 -4.77 9.45 2.73
CA ALA A 113 -4.39 9.01 4.07
C ALA A 113 -3.12 9.71 4.59
N ARG A 114 -2.21 10.08 3.68
CA ARG A 114 -0.95 10.77 3.97
C ARG A 114 -1.07 12.29 4.01
N SER A 115 -2.20 12.86 3.63
CA SER A 115 -2.38 14.31 3.60
C SER A 115 -2.39 14.90 5.02
N ALA A 116 -1.85 16.10 5.21
CA ALA A 116 -2.06 16.86 6.45
C ALA A 116 -3.51 17.33 6.62
N ASP A 117 -4.31 17.32 5.54
CA ASP A 117 -5.71 17.74 5.53
C ASP A 117 -6.61 16.69 6.22
N PRO A 118 -7.31 17.05 7.33
CA PRO A 118 -8.23 16.15 8.03
C PRO A 118 -9.39 15.63 7.17
N VAL A 119 -9.87 16.41 6.20
CA VAL A 119 -10.98 16.03 5.30
C VAL A 119 -10.53 14.91 4.38
N ARG A 120 -9.33 15.02 3.81
CA ARG A 120 -8.73 13.99 2.95
C ARG A 120 -8.44 12.72 3.74
N LYS A 121 -7.88 12.82 4.96
CA LYS A 121 -7.74 11.66 5.86
C LYS A 121 -9.06 10.96 6.15
N LYS A 122 -10.15 11.73 6.33
CA LYS A 122 -11.50 11.16 6.52
C LYS A 122 -12.01 10.46 5.27
N SER A 123 -11.75 11.00 4.08
CA SER A 123 -12.08 10.37 2.80
C SER A 123 -11.40 9.02 2.64
N ALA A 124 -10.07 8.95 2.88
CA ALA A 124 -9.32 7.70 2.83
C ALA A 124 -9.87 6.62 3.79
N ARG A 125 -10.21 7.02 5.02
CA ARG A 125 -10.84 6.12 6.00
C ARG A 125 -12.20 5.60 5.54
N ARG A 126 -12.96 6.39 4.76
CA ARG A 126 -14.23 5.96 4.16
C ARG A 126 -14.00 4.96 3.03
N PHE A 127 -13.01 5.18 2.17
CA PHE A 127 -12.67 4.25 1.10
C PHE A 127 -12.34 2.85 1.64
N ILE A 128 -11.50 2.76 2.68
CA ILE A 128 -11.14 1.48 3.32
C ILE A 128 -12.37 0.70 3.81
N ARG A 129 -13.45 1.39 4.22
CA ARG A 129 -14.70 0.78 4.69
C ARG A 129 -15.74 0.58 3.59
N SER A 130 -15.47 1.08 2.39
CA SER A 130 -16.38 0.99 1.25
C SER A 130 -16.39 -0.42 0.67
N GLU A 131 -17.32 -0.70 -0.24
CA GLU A 131 -17.34 -1.97 -0.97
C GLU A 131 -16.06 -2.17 -1.80
N ASP A 132 -15.57 -1.12 -2.44
CA ASP A 132 -14.31 -1.13 -3.19
C ASP A 132 -13.12 -1.43 -2.28
N GLY A 133 -13.09 -0.86 -1.08
CA GLY A 133 -12.06 -1.14 -0.07
C GLY A 133 -12.06 -2.61 0.36
N ARG A 134 -13.24 -3.21 0.53
CA ARG A 134 -13.37 -4.65 0.84
C ARG A 134 -12.95 -5.52 -0.34
N ARG A 135 -13.40 -5.21 -1.56
CA ARG A 135 -12.99 -5.93 -2.79
C ARG A 135 -11.49 -5.88 -2.99
N LEU A 136 -10.85 -4.75 -2.70
CA LEU A 136 -9.41 -4.62 -2.75
C LEU A 136 -8.72 -5.50 -1.69
N ASP A 137 -9.24 -5.53 -0.47
CA ASP A 137 -8.70 -6.37 0.61
C ASP A 137 -8.84 -7.86 0.28
N ASP A 138 -10.00 -8.30 -0.19
CA ASP A 138 -10.25 -9.67 -0.66
C ASP A 138 -9.27 -10.05 -1.78
N LEU A 139 -9.07 -9.14 -2.74
CA LEU A 139 -8.13 -9.31 -3.84
C LEU A 139 -6.68 -9.33 -3.36
N MET A 140 -6.31 -8.61 -2.31
CA MET A 140 -4.96 -8.69 -1.72
C MET A 140 -4.77 -10.01 -0.94
N GLN A 141 -5.77 -10.43 -0.17
CA GLN A 141 -5.73 -11.68 0.60
C GLN A 141 -5.67 -12.91 -0.30
N SER A 142 -6.46 -12.95 -1.39
CA SER A 142 -6.45 -14.06 -2.35
C SER A 142 -5.11 -14.20 -3.07
N GLN A 143 -4.31 -13.12 -3.14
CA GLN A 143 -2.97 -13.12 -3.75
C GLN A 143 -1.87 -13.45 -2.72
N MET A 144 -2.07 -13.12 -1.44
CA MET A 144 -1.16 -13.53 -0.36
C MET A 144 -1.17 -15.06 -0.13
N LEU A 145 -2.23 -15.77 -0.53
CA LEU A 145 -2.38 -17.22 -0.36
C LEU A 145 -1.89 -18.08 -1.54
N GLY A 146 -1.42 -17.50 -2.66
CA GLY A 146 -1.19 -18.31 -3.87
C GLY A 146 -0.29 -17.75 -4.96
N GLU A 147 0.67 -16.89 -4.60
CA GLU A 147 1.53 -16.06 -5.47
C GLU A 147 1.02 -14.61 -5.60
N PRO A 148 1.86 -13.60 -5.30
CA PRO A 148 1.58 -12.17 -5.55
C PRO A 148 1.33 -11.78 -7.03
N PHE A 149 1.08 -12.75 -7.91
CA PHE A 149 1.37 -12.67 -9.34
C PHE A 149 0.22 -13.11 -10.27
N ALA A 150 -0.97 -13.47 -9.78
CA ALA A 150 -2.04 -13.96 -10.68
C ALA A 150 -2.64 -12.87 -11.58
N LEU A 151 -2.56 -11.58 -11.19
CA LEU A 151 -3.06 -10.46 -12.02
C LEU A 151 -2.30 -10.25 -13.34
N LEU A 152 -1.08 -10.78 -13.50
CA LEU A 152 -0.34 -10.71 -14.77
C LEU A 152 -0.26 -12.04 -15.53
N ARG A 153 -0.88 -13.12 -15.02
CA ARG A 153 -0.87 -14.43 -15.71
C ARG A 153 -2.10 -14.70 -16.58
N LEU A 154 -3.09 -13.80 -16.62
CA LEU A 154 -4.33 -14.02 -17.36
C LEU A 154 -4.26 -13.91 -18.90
N ARG A 155 -3.07 -13.82 -19.53
CA ARG A 155 -2.94 -14.00 -20.99
C ARG A 155 -1.63 -14.64 -21.44
N LYS A 156 -1.36 -15.86 -20.99
CA LYS A 156 -0.46 -16.76 -21.75
C LYS A 156 -1.01 -18.16 -22.03
N ARG A 157 -2.31 -18.38 -21.82
CA ARG A 157 -3.02 -19.61 -22.20
C ARG A 157 -4.44 -19.32 -22.69
N ALA A 158 -4.55 -18.58 -23.79
CA ALA A 158 -5.70 -18.56 -24.68
C ALA A 158 -5.25 -17.83 -25.95
N GLY A 159 -4.79 -18.59 -26.96
CA GLY A 159 -4.21 -18.09 -28.20
C GLY A 159 -2.85 -18.67 -28.44
#